data_AF-A0A8B3S1B6-F1
#
_entry.id   AF-A0A8B3S1B6-F1
#
_cell.length_a   1.000
_cell.length_b   1.000
_cell.length_c   1.000
_cell.angle_alpha   90.00
_cell.angle_beta   90.00
_cell.angle_gamma   90.00
#
_symmetry.space_group_name_H-M   'P 1'
#
loop_
_entity.id
_entity.type
_entity.pdbx_description
1 polymer ?
#
loop_
_entity_poly.entity_id
_entity_poly.type
_entity_poly.pdbx_seq_one_letter_code
_entity_poly.pdbx_strand_id
1 'polypeptide(L)'
;MSEEFGRIIEKGFETWKNNLNIALPFILDSLFSILFVGMVGVAVAFVIGFDTTAQFFDRVQIISRSMSEGQEMPAVGAASLLLLIKPYIAHLILSFLIIIIGLFIIRTFFKAGAIGMAKAATEKGSTGFADMMNYAKKHVISLLLTDILIGLFLLVGIVFLLPAALLSPALFSGQGDASIGTLILGIFLWITYMVIVITVLFIAPYLLVIEFLHPIDAIKTGFGFFVSHKLDVILLLIFTVAIAIVSNLVIGSVPKVGGFISTFVSIIIVQPLTTLWWVRLYMAKTNKPLYVNELLSHPDDLSNGW
;
A
#
# COMPACT_ATOMS: atom_id res chain seq x y z
N MET A 1 26.83 15.74 -8.71
CA MET A 1 26.63 15.81 -7.25
C MET A 1 25.26 15.24 -6.92
N SER A 2 25.11 14.40 -5.89
CA SER A 2 23.80 13.89 -5.46
C SER A 2 22.93 15.03 -4.94
N GLU A 3 21.66 15.12 -5.37
CA GLU A 3 20.74 16.14 -4.83
C GLU A 3 20.62 16.01 -3.29
N GLU A 4 20.61 17.15 -2.61
CA GLU A 4 20.29 17.21 -1.19
C GLU A 4 18.82 16.82 -0.95
N PHE A 5 18.53 16.29 0.24
CA PHE A 5 17.18 15.80 0.58
C PHE A 5 16.10 16.88 0.36
N GLY A 6 16.33 18.12 0.80
CA GLY A 6 15.38 19.22 0.64
C GLY A 6 15.03 19.49 -0.82
N ARG A 7 16.03 19.43 -1.70
CA ARG A 7 15.88 19.63 -3.14
C ARG A 7 15.11 18.50 -3.82
N ILE A 8 15.27 17.25 -3.36
CA ILE A 8 14.46 16.11 -3.82
C ILE A 8 12.97 16.36 -3.52
N ILE A 9 12.66 16.89 -2.34
CA ILE A 9 11.29 17.19 -1.94
C ILE A 9 10.72 18.34 -2.77
N GLU A 10 11.42 19.47 -2.83
CA GLU A 10 11.01 20.68 -3.54
C GLU A 10 10.75 20.40 -5.03
N LYS A 11 11.77 19.92 -5.74
CA LYS A 11 11.64 19.65 -7.17
C LYS A 11 10.68 18.49 -7.45
N GLY A 12 10.49 17.59 -6.49
CA GLY A 12 9.45 16.56 -6.58
C GLY A 12 8.03 17.15 -6.56
N PHE A 13 7.79 18.13 -5.68
CA PHE A 13 6.53 18.87 -5.63
C PHE A 13 6.30 19.71 -6.89
N GLU A 14 7.32 20.37 -7.41
CA GLU A 14 7.24 21.10 -8.68
C GLU A 14 6.87 20.18 -9.86
N THR A 15 7.51 19.02 -9.92
CA THR A 15 7.23 18.03 -10.97
C THR A 15 5.78 17.56 -10.92
N TRP A 16 5.25 17.31 -9.72
CA TRP A 16 3.84 16.97 -9.52
C TRP A 16 2.90 18.11 -9.93
N LYS A 17 3.19 19.35 -9.53
CA LYS A 17 2.38 20.53 -9.88
C LYS A 17 2.27 20.72 -11.39
N ASN A 18 3.36 20.46 -12.13
CA ASN A 18 3.38 20.55 -13.58
C ASN A 18 2.80 19.30 -14.28
N ASN A 19 2.57 18.21 -13.54
CA ASN A 19 2.09 16.92 -14.07
C ASN A 19 1.00 16.31 -13.17
N LEU A 20 -0.14 17.01 -13.05
CA LEU A 20 -1.26 16.54 -12.23
C LEU A 20 -1.83 15.18 -12.66
N ASN A 21 -1.57 14.77 -13.90
CA ASN A 21 -1.95 13.45 -14.40
C ASN A 21 -1.19 12.29 -13.74
N ILE A 22 -0.11 12.53 -12.97
CA ILE A 22 0.52 11.50 -12.12
C ILE A 22 -0.44 10.98 -11.05
N ALA A 23 -1.53 11.70 -10.74
CA ALA A 23 -2.60 11.22 -9.89
C ALA A 23 -3.50 10.16 -10.55
N LEU A 24 -3.54 10.10 -11.89
CA LEU A 24 -4.46 9.25 -12.65
C LEU A 24 -4.36 7.75 -12.32
N PRO A 25 -3.17 7.14 -12.18
CA PRO A 25 -3.05 5.73 -11.79
C PRO A 25 -3.74 5.42 -10.46
N PHE A 26 -3.66 6.31 -9.47
CA PHE A 26 -4.26 6.11 -8.14
C PHE A 26 -5.79 6.29 -8.16
N ILE A 27 -6.27 7.26 -8.95
CA ILE A 27 -7.70 7.44 -9.18
C ILE A 27 -8.29 6.19 -9.85
N LEU A 28 -7.61 5.69 -10.89
CA LEU A 28 -8.04 4.49 -11.60
C LEU A 28 -7.93 3.24 -10.70
N ASP A 29 -6.87 3.09 -9.91
CA ASP A 29 -6.74 2.00 -8.93
C ASP A 29 -7.94 1.95 -7.98
N SER A 30 -8.29 3.09 -7.39
CA SER A 30 -9.42 3.21 -6.47
C SER A 30 -10.75 2.89 -7.19
N LEU A 31 -10.98 3.48 -8.36
CA LEU A 31 -12.20 3.28 -9.14
C LEU A 31 -12.37 1.81 -9.56
N PHE A 32 -11.35 1.21 -10.18
CA PHE A 32 -11.39 -0.18 -10.62
C PHE A 32 -11.49 -1.15 -9.44
N SER A 33 -10.84 -0.85 -8.31
CA SER A 33 -10.98 -1.65 -7.09
C SER A 33 -12.42 -1.64 -6.57
N ILE A 34 -13.06 -0.47 -6.48
CA ILE A 34 -14.46 -0.35 -6.04
C ILE A 34 -15.41 -1.06 -7.01
N LEU A 35 -15.23 -0.84 -8.31
CA LEU A 35 -16.06 -1.49 -9.34
C LEU A 35 -15.89 -3.01 -9.31
N PHE A 36 -14.68 -3.51 -9.13
CA PHE A 36 -14.40 -4.94 -9.07
C PHE A 36 -15.04 -5.59 -7.83
N VAL A 37 -14.88 -5.00 -6.64
CA VAL A 37 -15.53 -5.49 -5.42
C VAL A 37 -17.06 -5.43 -5.55
N GLY A 38 -17.60 -4.34 -6.10
CA GLY A 38 -19.03 -4.20 -6.36
C GLY A 38 -19.56 -5.27 -7.32
N MET A 39 -18.86 -5.54 -8.42
CA MET A 39 -19.21 -6.58 -9.39
C MET A 39 -19.21 -7.97 -8.75
N VAL A 40 -18.17 -8.32 -7.99
CA VAL A 40 -18.12 -9.62 -7.28
C VAL A 40 -19.21 -9.70 -6.22
N GLY A 41 -19.47 -8.62 -5.49
CA GLY A 41 -20.54 -8.54 -4.50
C GLY A 41 -21.93 -8.78 -5.11
N VAL A 42 -22.23 -8.16 -6.25
CA VAL A 42 -23.48 -8.38 -7.00
C VAL A 42 -23.56 -9.82 -7.50
N ALA A 43 -22.47 -10.39 -8.02
CA ALA A 43 -22.43 -11.78 -8.46
C ALA A 43 -22.71 -12.76 -7.30
N VAL A 44 -22.12 -12.51 -6.12
CA VAL A 44 -22.38 -13.30 -4.91
C VAL A 44 -23.82 -13.16 -4.46
N ALA A 45 -24.37 -11.94 -4.44
CA ALA A 45 -25.77 -11.70 -4.08
C ALA A 45 -26.73 -12.43 -5.02
N PHE A 46 -26.40 -12.49 -6.31
CA PHE A 46 -27.18 -13.26 -7.29
C PHE A 46 -27.14 -14.77 -7.01
N VAL A 47 -25.99 -15.33 -6.64
CA VAL A 47 -25.82 -16.76 -6.33
C VAL A 47 -26.49 -17.15 -5.01
N ILE A 48 -26.36 -16.32 -3.97
CA ILE A 48 -26.90 -16.58 -2.62
C ILE A 48 -28.39 -16.23 -2.54
N GLY A 49 -28.86 -15.35 -3.41
CA GLY A 49 -30.20 -14.76 -3.40
C GLY A 49 -30.19 -13.36 -2.78
N PHE A 50 -30.85 -12.41 -3.44
CA PHE A 50 -30.94 -11.03 -2.96
C PHE A 50 -31.65 -10.93 -1.61
N ASP A 51 -32.68 -11.74 -1.36
CA ASP A 51 -33.40 -11.76 -0.09
C ASP A 51 -32.50 -12.22 1.07
N THR A 52 -31.75 -13.30 0.88
CA THR A 52 -30.78 -13.80 1.86
C THR A 52 -29.68 -12.77 2.13
N THR A 53 -29.21 -12.10 1.08
CA THR A 53 -28.19 -11.05 1.18
C THR A 53 -28.72 -9.83 1.95
N ALA A 54 -29.96 -9.41 1.68
CA ALA A 54 -30.62 -8.34 2.41
C ALA A 54 -30.80 -8.69 3.89
N GLN A 55 -31.27 -9.91 4.20
CA GLN A 55 -31.38 -10.39 5.57
C GLN A 55 -30.03 -10.42 6.30
N PHE A 56 -28.95 -10.76 5.60
CA PHE A 56 -27.60 -10.70 6.16
C PHE A 56 -27.24 -9.26 6.55
N PHE A 57 -27.42 -8.29 5.65
CA PHE A 57 -27.12 -6.88 5.94
C PHE A 57 -28.00 -6.30 7.04
N ASP A 58 -29.29 -6.61 7.08
CA ASP A 58 -30.20 -6.18 8.15
C ASP A 58 -29.73 -6.70 9.52
N ARG A 59 -29.35 -7.98 9.61
CA ARG A 59 -28.84 -8.58 10.84
C ARG A 59 -27.50 -7.97 11.26
N VAL A 60 -26.58 -7.74 10.32
CA VAL A 60 -25.31 -7.06 10.59
C VAL A 60 -25.55 -5.64 11.10
N GLN A 61 -26.51 -4.92 10.53
CA GLN A 61 -26.86 -3.56 10.95
C GLN A 61 -27.50 -3.52 12.35
N ILE A 62 -28.33 -4.50 12.70
CA ILE A 62 -28.90 -4.62 14.05
C ILE A 62 -27.78 -4.84 15.07
N ILE A 63 -26.85 -5.76 14.79
CA ILE A 63 -25.71 -6.05 15.68
C ILE A 63 -24.76 -4.85 15.78
N SER A 64 -24.50 -4.15 14.69
CA SER A 64 -23.62 -2.97 14.73
C SER A 64 -24.23 -1.83 15.56
N ARG A 65 -25.55 -1.62 15.48
CA ARG A 65 -26.27 -0.67 16.32
C ARG A 65 -26.23 -1.06 17.79
N SER A 66 -26.51 -2.31 18.14
CA SER A 66 -26.48 -2.78 19.53
C SER A 66 -25.09 -2.61 20.16
N MET A 67 -24.02 -2.91 19.40
CA MET A 67 -22.64 -2.69 19.85
C MET A 67 -22.31 -1.20 20.03
N SER A 68 -22.80 -0.33 19.13
CA SER A 68 -22.61 1.11 19.24
C SER A 68 -23.33 1.71 20.46
N GLU A 69 -24.42 1.09 20.91
CA GLU A 69 -25.20 1.51 22.07
C GLU A 69 -24.67 0.92 23.40
N GLY A 70 -23.56 0.17 23.35
CA GLY A 70 -22.95 -0.44 24.54
C GLY A 70 -23.75 -1.61 25.12
N GLN A 71 -24.69 -2.17 24.36
CA GLN A 71 -25.41 -3.37 24.77
C GLN A 71 -24.55 -4.62 24.55
N GLU A 72 -24.67 -5.60 25.46
CA GLU A 72 -24.02 -6.90 25.27
C GLU A 72 -24.45 -7.49 23.93
N MET A 73 -23.47 -8.03 23.18
CA MET A 73 -23.72 -8.63 21.87
C MET A 73 -24.81 -9.69 22.04
N PRO A 74 -25.97 -9.57 21.37
CA PRO A 74 -27.02 -10.57 21.52
C PRO A 74 -26.48 -11.89 20.97
N ALA A 75 -26.16 -12.84 21.85
CA ALA A 75 -25.62 -14.16 21.48
C ALA A 75 -26.54 -14.87 20.46
N VAL A 76 -27.85 -14.60 20.56
CA VAL A 76 -28.89 -15.03 19.61
C VAL A 76 -28.68 -14.41 18.22
N GLY A 77 -28.25 -13.16 18.14
CA GLY A 77 -27.96 -12.45 16.88
C GLY A 77 -26.77 -13.05 16.15
N ALA A 78 -25.65 -13.28 16.85
CA ALA A 78 -24.46 -13.91 16.29
C ALA A 78 -24.71 -15.35 15.82
N ALA A 79 -25.42 -16.15 16.62
CA ALA A 79 -25.82 -17.52 16.24
C ALA A 79 -26.75 -17.52 15.01
N SER A 80 -27.67 -16.56 14.92
CA SER A 80 -28.58 -16.44 13.77
C SER A 80 -27.85 -16.07 12.48
N LEU A 81 -26.83 -15.21 12.54
CA LEU A 81 -25.97 -14.91 11.39
C LEU A 81 -25.17 -16.12 10.93
N LEU A 82 -24.61 -16.88 11.88
CA LEU A 82 -23.84 -18.08 11.56
C LEU A 82 -24.72 -19.11 10.84
N LEU A 83 -25.94 -19.33 11.30
CA LEU A 83 -26.90 -20.23 10.66
C LEU A 83 -27.30 -19.76 9.26
N LEU A 84 -27.46 -18.45 9.05
CA LEU A 84 -27.78 -17.87 7.75
C LEU A 84 -26.64 -18.07 6.73
N ILE A 85 -25.40 -17.93 7.18
CA ILE A 85 -24.20 -17.99 6.32
C ILE A 85 -23.70 -19.42 6.10
N LYS A 86 -23.95 -20.33 7.05
CA LYS A 86 -23.43 -21.71 7.03
C LYS A 86 -23.60 -22.42 5.68
N PRO A 87 -24.75 -22.32 4.96
CA PRO A 87 -24.91 -22.97 3.65
C PRO A 87 -24.03 -22.38 2.55
N TYR A 88 -23.59 -21.13 2.71
CA TYR A 88 -22.90 -20.34 1.68
C TYR A 88 -21.41 -20.14 1.95
N ILE A 89 -20.86 -20.76 3.00
CA ILE A 89 -19.44 -20.62 3.39
C ILE A 89 -18.50 -20.86 2.21
N ALA A 90 -18.72 -21.90 1.40
CA ALA A 90 -17.88 -22.20 0.26
C ALA A 90 -17.88 -21.07 -0.79
N HIS A 91 -19.06 -20.51 -1.10
CA HIS A 91 -19.21 -19.40 -2.05
C HIS A 91 -18.55 -18.12 -1.52
N LEU A 92 -18.63 -17.87 -0.20
CA LEU A 92 -17.99 -16.72 0.44
C LEU A 92 -16.46 -16.85 0.48
N ILE A 93 -15.93 -18.04 0.73
CA ILE A 93 -14.49 -18.28 0.69
C ILE A 93 -13.97 -18.07 -0.74
N LEU A 94 -14.68 -18.61 -1.74
CA LEU A 94 -14.31 -18.43 -3.15
C LEU A 94 -14.36 -16.97 -3.56
N SER A 95 -15.41 -16.23 -3.21
CA SER A 95 -15.54 -14.81 -3.55
C SER A 95 -14.47 -13.95 -2.86
N PHE A 96 -14.15 -14.26 -1.60
CA PHE A 96 -13.06 -13.62 -0.87
C PHE A 96 -11.71 -13.82 -1.57
N LEU A 97 -11.42 -15.04 -2.04
CA LEU A 97 -10.20 -15.35 -2.79
C LEU A 97 -10.17 -14.61 -4.13
N ILE A 98 -11.27 -14.57 -4.87
CA ILE A 98 -11.39 -13.80 -6.12
C ILE A 98 -11.15 -12.31 -5.87
N ILE A 99 -11.75 -11.75 -4.81
CA ILE A 99 -11.57 -10.34 -4.43
C ILE A 99 -10.10 -10.04 -4.13
N ILE A 100 -9.45 -10.86 -3.29
CA ILE A 100 -8.05 -10.65 -2.92
C ILE A 100 -7.16 -10.69 -4.17
N ILE A 101 -7.28 -11.73 -4.99
CA ILE A 101 -6.43 -11.90 -6.16
C ILE A 101 -6.67 -10.77 -7.17
N GLY A 102 -7.92 -10.44 -7.45
CA GLY A 102 -8.24 -9.38 -8.41
C GLY A 102 -7.81 -8.00 -7.94
N LEU A 103 -8.03 -7.65 -6.67
CA LEU A 103 -7.54 -6.39 -6.09
C LEU A 103 -6.02 -6.32 -6.13
N PHE A 104 -5.34 -7.43 -5.85
CA PHE A 104 -3.88 -7.47 -5.89
C PHE A 104 -3.35 -7.21 -7.30
N ILE A 105 -3.94 -7.83 -8.33
CA ILE A 105 -3.59 -7.58 -9.74
C ILE A 105 -3.86 -6.12 -10.16
N ILE A 106 -5.04 -5.59 -9.81
CA ILE A 106 -5.44 -4.20 -10.12
C ILE A 106 -4.42 -3.23 -9.52
N ARG A 107 -4.13 -3.36 -8.22
CA ARG A 107 -3.18 -2.51 -7.50
C ARG A 107 -1.79 -2.57 -8.09
N THR A 108 -1.30 -3.77 -8.40
CA THR A 108 0.02 -3.93 -9.00
C THR A 108 0.10 -3.29 -10.38
N PHE A 109 -0.95 -3.42 -11.21
CA PHE A 109 -1.00 -2.80 -12.53
C PHE A 109 -0.88 -1.28 -12.44
N PHE A 110 -1.70 -0.65 -11.59
CA PHE A 110 -1.69 0.80 -11.44
C PHE A 110 -0.45 1.32 -10.69
N LYS A 111 0.09 0.57 -9.73
CA LYS A 111 1.38 0.87 -9.07
C LYS A 111 2.54 0.88 -10.06
N ALA A 112 2.61 -0.10 -10.96
CA ALA A 112 3.62 -0.12 -12.03
C ALA A 112 3.47 1.09 -12.98
N GLY A 113 2.24 1.43 -13.35
CA GLY A 113 1.95 2.61 -14.16
C GLY A 113 2.34 3.92 -13.45
N ALA A 114 2.05 4.04 -12.15
CA ALA A 114 2.39 5.22 -11.34
C ALA A 114 3.91 5.44 -11.24
N ILE A 115 4.66 4.38 -10.95
CA ILE A 115 6.12 4.46 -10.87
C ILE A 115 6.71 4.83 -12.25
N GLY A 116 6.18 4.25 -13.33
CA GLY A 116 6.56 4.56 -14.70
C GLY A 116 6.32 6.02 -15.08
N MET A 117 5.14 6.56 -14.74
CA MET A 117 4.81 7.98 -14.95
C MET A 117 5.71 8.90 -14.13
N ALA A 118 5.94 8.58 -12.86
CA ALA A 118 6.84 9.34 -11.99
C ALA A 118 8.27 9.35 -12.55
N LYS A 119 8.75 8.23 -13.10
CA LYS A 119 10.04 8.15 -13.78
C LYS A 119 10.06 9.04 -15.03
N ALA A 120 9.07 8.90 -15.91
CA ALA A 120 8.98 9.70 -17.13
C ALA A 120 8.94 11.20 -16.83
N ALA A 121 8.17 11.63 -15.83
CA ALA A 121 8.10 13.01 -15.40
C ALA A 121 9.43 13.51 -14.79
N THR A 122 10.12 12.67 -14.02
CA THR A 122 11.42 13.01 -13.42
C THR A 122 12.53 13.10 -14.48
N GLU A 123 12.46 12.28 -15.52
CA GLU A 123 13.46 12.21 -16.59
C GLU A 123 13.24 13.25 -17.70
N LYS A 124 11.98 13.46 -18.11
CA LYS A 124 11.61 14.27 -19.29
C LYS A 124 10.85 15.56 -18.95
N GLY A 125 10.49 15.76 -17.68
CA GLY A 125 9.66 16.89 -17.23
C GLY A 125 8.16 16.74 -17.51
N SER A 126 7.75 15.77 -18.34
CA SER A 126 6.35 15.48 -18.64
C SER A 126 6.04 13.98 -18.69
N THR A 127 4.78 13.64 -18.45
CA THR A 127 4.28 12.25 -18.56
C THR A 127 2.84 12.25 -19.07
N GLY A 128 2.37 11.11 -19.59
CA GLY A 128 0.98 10.94 -20.00
C GLY A 128 0.38 9.56 -19.66
N PHE A 129 -0.89 9.37 -20.02
CA PHE A 129 -1.59 8.09 -19.86
C PHE A 129 -0.96 6.95 -20.68
N ALA A 130 -0.38 7.28 -21.84
CA ALA A 130 0.33 6.30 -22.67
C ALA A 130 1.54 5.72 -21.91
N ASP A 131 2.29 6.55 -21.18
CA ASP A 131 3.41 6.10 -20.35
C ASP A 131 2.92 5.16 -19.25
N MET A 132 1.83 5.52 -18.56
CA MET A 132 1.20 4.65 -17.55
C MET A 132 0.91 3.26 -18.10
N MET A 133 0.24 3.19 -19.25
CA MET A 133 -0.19 1.94 -19.88
C MET A 133 1.01 1.10 -20.32
N ASN A 134 2.04 1.74 -20.90
CA ASN A 134 3.26 1.07 -21.36
C ASN A 134 4.04 0.46 -20.20
N TYR A 135 4.26 1.21 -19.12
CA TYR A 135 4.96 0.71 -17.94
C TYR A 135 4.16 -0.35 -17.20
N ALA A 136 2.84 -0.17 -17.05
CA ALA A 136 1.98 -1.13 -16.41
C ALA A 136 2.01 -2.49 -17.13
N LYS A 137 1.80 -2.52 -18.45
CA LYS A 137 1.86 -3.76 -19.24
C LYS A 137 3.22 -4.46 -19.16
N LYS A 138 4.30 -3.67 -19.18
CA LYS A 138 5.67 -4.22 -19.19
C LYS A 138 6.08 -4.77 -17.83
N HIS A 139 5.62 -4.18 -16.72
CA HIS A 139 6.11 -4.49 -15.38
C HIS A 139 5.11 -5.17 -14.45
N VAL A 140 3.82 -5.26 -14.80
CA VAL A 140 2.79 -5.79 -13.87
C VAL A 140 3.16 -7.17 -13.32
N ILE A 141 3.63 -8.10 -14.16
CA ILE A 141 3.98 -9.46 -13.71
C ILE A 141 5.23 -9.45 -12.82
N SER A 142 6.29 -8.76 -13.25
CA SER A 142 7.53 -8.68 -12.47
C SER A 142 7.31 -7.96 -11.13
N LEU A 143 6.48 -6.91 -11.11
CA LEU A 143 6.11 -6.21 -9.89
C LEU A 143 5.24 -7.07 -8.98
N LEU A 144 4.30 -7.83 -9.55
CA LEU A 144 3.44 -8.77 -8.81
C LEU A 144 4.30 -9.82 -8.10
N LEU A 145 5.23 -10.43 -8.83
CA LEU A 145 6.15 -11.43 -8.28
C LEU A 145 7.06 -10.82 -7.20
N THR A 146 7.48 -9.56 -7.36
CA THR A 146 8.28 -8.86 -6.35
C THR A 146 7.47 -8.60 -5.09
N ASP A 147 6.24 -8.12 -5.22
CA ASP A 147 5.35 -7.89 -4.08
C ASP A 147 5.00 -9.23 -3.38
N ILE A 148 4.84 -10.33 -4.13
CA ILE A 148 4.69 -11.70 -3.56
C ILE A 148 5.94 -12.11 -2.79
N LEU A 149 7.14 -11.95 -3.37
CA LEU A 149 8.39 -12.30 -2.70
C LEU A 149 8.59 -11.48 -1.41
N ILE A 150 8.30 -10.19 -1.43
CA ILE A 150 8.32 -9.34 -0.23
C ILE A 150 7.28 -9.83 0.78
N GLY A 151 6.07 -10.18 0.35
CA GLY A 151 5.04 -10.77 1.21
C GLY A 151 5.48 -12.08 1.85
N LEU A 152 6.17 -12.96 1.10
CA LEU A 152 6.75 -14.19 1.63
C LEU A 152 7.82 -13.91 2.68
N PHE A 153 8.70 -12.92 2.47
CA PHE A 153 9.65 -12.49 3.50
C PHE A 153 8.92 -12.03 4.77
N LEU A 154 7.85 -11.23 4.66
CA LEU A 154 7.07 -10.81 5.83
C LEU A 154 6.45 -12.00 6.59
N LEU A 155 6.00 -13.04 5.88
CA LEU A 155 5.45 -14.26 6.49
C LEU A 155 6.49 -15.07 7.26
N VAL A 156 7.78 -15.04 6.90
CA VAL A 156 8.84 -15.73 7.67
C VAL A 156 8.88 -15.25 9.12
N GLY A 157 8.50 -14.00 9.38
CA GLY A 157 8.43 -13.44 10.73
C GLY A 157 7.48 -14.18 11.68
N ILE A 158 6.53 -14.97 11.18
CA ILE A 158 5.60 -15.77 11.99
C ILE A 158 6.37 -16.77 12.87
N VAL A 159 7.60 -17.15 12.50
CA VAL A 159 8.50 -18.00 13.30
C VAL A 159 8.72 -17.44 14.71
N PHE A 160 8.68 -16.12 14.91
CA PHE A 160 8.82 -15.50 16.23
C PHE A 160 7.64 -15.79 17.18
N LEU A 161 6.51 -16.25 16.66
CA LEU A 161 5.35 -16.68 17.46
C LEU A 161 5.46 -18.15 17.91
N LEU A 162 6.36 -18.95 17.31
CA LEU A 162 6.49 -20.39 17.62
C LEU A 162 6.88 -20.67 19.08
N PRO A 163 7.82 -19.95 19.72
CA PRO A 163 8.15 -20.21 21.11
C PRO A 163 6.94 -20.06 22.05
N ALA A 164 6.09 -19.05 21.80
CA ALA A 164 4.85 -18.87 22.56
C ALA A 164 3.89 -20.05 22.34
N ALA A 165 3.72 -20.50 21.10
CA ALA A 165 2.86 -21.63 20.77
C ALA A 165 3.34 -22.96 21.39
N LEU A 166 4.65 -23.19 21.44
CA LEU A 166 5.25 -24.44 21.90
C LEU A 166 5.37 -24.53 23.42
N LEU A 167 5.76 -23.45 24.09
CA LEU A 167 5.97 -23.42 25.54
C LEU A 167 4.66 -23.32 26.32
N SER A 168 3.59 -22.93 25.64
CA SER A 168 2.27 -22.77 26.26
C SER A 168 1.17 -23.19 25.30
N PRO A 169 0.95 -24.50 25.12
CA PRO A 169 -0.17 -25.03 24.35
C PRO A 169 -1.52 -24.47 24.86
N ALA A 170 -1.56 -24.13 26.15
CA ALA A 170 -2.73 -23.57 26.80
C ALA A 170 -3.06 -22.10 26.43
N LEU A 171 -2.18 -21.39 25.69
CA LEU A 171 -2.48 -20.07 25.11
C LEU A 171 -3.67 -20.11 24.17
N PHE A 172 -3.75 -21.17 23.36
CA PHE A 172 -4.86 -21.35 22.42
C PHE A 172 -6.08 -21.99 23.09
N SER A 173 -5.96 -22.43 24.35
CA SER A 173 -7.06 -22.98 25.16
C SER A 173 -7.54 -22.05 26.29
N GLY A 174 -6.95 -20.85 26.42
CA GLY A 174 -7.40 -19.81 27.36
C GLY A 174 -7.06 -20.04 28.85
N GLN A 175 -6.10 -20.92 29.18
CA GLN A 175 -5.73 -21.23 30.57
C GLN A 175 -4.21 -21.10 30.78
N GLY A 176 -3.69 -19.91 31.04
CA GLY A 176 -2.27 -19.76 31.36
C GLY A 176 -1.81 -18.35 31.70
N ASP A 177 -1.36 -18.14 32.95
CA ASP A 177 -0.78 -16.87 33.42
C ASP A 177 0.70 -16.70 33.04
N ALA A 178 1.46 -17.79 32.86
CA ALA A 178 2.88 -17.76 32.50
C ALA A 178 3.14 -17.58 30.98
N SER A 179 2.08 -17.57 30.16
CA SER A 179 2.18 -17.68 28.71
C SER A 179 1.93 -16.37 27.94
N ILE A 180 1.34 -15.38 28.61
CA ILE A 180 1.06 -14.07 28.00
C ILE A 180 2.38 -13.32 27.72
N GLY A 181 3.37 -13.42 28.62
CA GLY A 181 4.67 -12.75 28.46
C GLY A 181 5.45 -13.23 27.23
N THR A 182 5.48 -14.54 26.98
CA THR A 182 6.12 -15.12 25.78
C THR A 182 5.39 -14.76 24.50
N LEU A 183 4.05 -14.67 24.53
CA LEU A 183 3.25 -14.24 23.39
C LEU A 183 3.49 -12.76 23.05
N ILE A 184 3.49 -11.88 24.06
CA ILE A 184 3.78 -10.45 23.89
C ILE A 184 5.17 -10.26 23.28
N LEU A 185 6.18 -10.98 23.80
CA LEU A 185 7.54 -10.91 23.26
C LEU A 185 7.60 -11.40 21.81
N GLY A 186 6.91 -12.51 21.49
CA GLY A 186 6.84 -13.03 20.12
C GLY A 186 6.18 -12.05 19.15
N ILE A 187 5.04 -11.44 19.54
CA ILE A 187 4.36 -10.40 18.76
C ILE A 187 5.26 -9.18 18.57
N PHE A 188 5.93 -8.73 19.63
CA PHE A 188 6.86 -7.61 19.55
C PHE A 188 8.00 -7.89 18.55
N LEU A 189 8.66 -9.05 18.65
CA LEU A 189 9.71 -9.47 17.71
C LEU A 189 9.20 -9.58 16.28
N TRP A 190 7.99 -10.10 16.08
CA TRP A 190 7.37 -10.19 14.76
C TRP A 190 7.09 -8.81 14.16
N ILE A 191 6.54 -7.87 14.94
CA ILE A 191 6.32 -6.49 14.51
C ILE A 191 7.65 -5.81 14.17
N THR A 192 8.66 -5.93 15.04
CA THR A 192 10.00 -5.38 14.79
C THR A 192 10.58 -5.94 13.50
N TYR A 193 10.47 -7.25 13.27
CA TYR A 193 10.90 -7.89 12.04
C TYR A 193 10.17 -7.33 10.81
N MET A 194 8.84 -7.21 10.85
CA MET A 194 8.07 -6.67 9.73
C MET A 194 8.46 -5.23 9.41
N VAL A 195 8.65 -4.39 10.43
CA VAL A 195 9.12 -3.01 10.24
C VAL A 195 10.48 -3.00 9.54
N ILE A 196 11.44 -3.82 9.99
CA ILE A 196 12.76 -3.92 9.37
C ILE A 196 12.64 -4.33 7.90
N VAL A 197 11.91 -5.40 7.60
CA VAL A 197 11.76 -5.90 6.22
C VAL A 197 11.08 -4.87 5.32
N ILE A 198 10.00 -4.24 5.78
CA ILE A 198 9.30 -3.19 5.02
C ILE A 198 10.24 -2.02 4.74
N THR A 199 10.97 -1.53 5.75
CA THR A 199 11.90 -0.40 5.57
C THR A 199 13.03 -0.74 4.61
N VAL A 200 13.66 -1.91 4.75
CA VAL A 200 14.79 -2.34 3.93
C VAL A 200 14.38 -2.58 2.48
N LEU A 201 13.22 -3.21 2.25
CA LEU A 201 12.74 -3.57 0.91
C LEU A 201 11.78 -2.56 0.30
N PHE A 202 11.49 -1.45 0.99
CA PHE A 202 10.51 -0.44 0.56
C PHE A 202 10.76 0.03 -0.88
N ILE A 203 12.04 0.22 -1.22
CA ILE A 203 12.43 0.81 -2.50
C ILE A 203 12.45 -0.21 -3.65
N ALA A 204 12.52 -1.52 -3.36
CA ALA A 204 12.68 -2.56 -4.38
C ALA A 204 11.61 -2.52 -5.50
N PRO A 205 10.31 -2.31 -5.21
CA PRO A 205 9.28 -2.15 -6.25
C PRO A 205 9.54 -0.96 -7.20
N TYR A 206 10.13 0.13 -6.69
CA TYR A 206 10.46 1.31 -7.50
C TYR A 206 11.64 1.02 -8.44
N LEU A 207 12.70 0.41 -7.92
CA LEU A 207 13.88 0.04 -8.71
C LEU A 207 13.54 -0.90 -9.84
N LEU A 208 12.65 -1.86 -9.59
CA LEU A 208 12.19 -2.81 -10.60
C LEU A 208 11.68 -2.11 -11.86
N VAL A 209 10.86 -1.08 -11.68
CA VAL A 209 10.24 -0.36 -12.79
C VAL A 209 11.21 0.64 -13.41
N ILE A 210 12.05 1.30 -12.60
CA ILE A 210 13.01 2.30 -13.08
C ILE A 210 14.07 1.65 -13.97
N GLU A 211 14.61 0.51 -13.54
CA GLU A 211 15.74 -0.19 -14.16
C GLU A 211 15.36 -1.42 -14.98
N PHE A 212 14.08 -1.75 -15.09
CA PHE A 212 13.59 -2.94 -15.80
C PHE A 212 14.17 -4.26 -15.26
N LEU A 213 14.27 -4.38 -13.94
CA LEU A 213 14.86 -5.56 -13.28
C LEU A 213 13.88 -6.74 -13.19
N HIS A 214 14.43 -7.94 -13.05
CA HIS A 214 13.67 -9.11 -12.62
C HIS A 214 13.39 -9.07 -11.11
N PRO A 215 12.39 -9.82 -10.60
CA PRO A 215 11.94 -9.71 -9.21
C PRO A 215 13.05 -9.90 -8.15
N ILE A 216 13.89 -10.93 -8.34
CA ILE A 216 14.97 -11.24 -7.41
C ILE A 216 16.06 -10.16 -7.45
N ASP A 217 16.37 -9.67 -8.66
CA ASP A 217 17.37 -8.62 -8.84
C ASP A 217 16.89 -7.30 -8.26
N ALA A 218 15.60 -6.97 -8.37
CA ALA A 218 15.01 -5.79 -7.74
C ALA A 218 15.16 -5.81 -6.21
N ILE A 219 14.98 -6.98 -5.58
CA ILE A 219 15.16 -7.14 -4.12
C ILE A 219 16.64 -6.98 -3.74
N LYS A 220 17.57 -7.60 -4.49
CA LYS A 220 19.01 -7.48 -4.24
C LYS A 220 19.51 -6.05 -4.41
N THR A 221 19.14 -5.40 -5.52
CA THR A 221 19.51 -4.00 -5.79
C THR A 221 18.84 -3.06 -4.78
N GLY A 222 17.60 -3.32 -4.39
CA GLY A 222 16.90 -2.57 -3.33
C GLY A 222 17.63 -2.65 -1.99
N PHE A 223 18.06 -3.85 -1.59
CA PHE A 223 18.88 -4.04 -0.39
C PHE A 223 20.22 -3.29 -0.49
N GLY A 224 20.93 -3.43 -1.60
CA GLY A 224 22.21 -2.72 -1.82
C GLY A 224 22.06 -1.20 -1.79
N PHE A 225 20.96 -0.69 -2.35
CA PHE A 225 20.62 0.73 -2.30
C PHE A 225 20.34 1.19 -0.87
N PHE A 226 19.54 0.44 -0.11
CA PHE A 226 19.26 0.73 1.29
C PHE A 226 20.54 0.79 2.14
N VAL A 227 21.44 -0.17 1.98
CA VAL A 227 22.71 -0.19 2.72
C VAL A 227 23.57 1.03 2.39
N SER A 228 23.58 1.46 1.13
CA SER A 228 24.36 2.61 0.66
C SER A 228 23.76 3.96 1.10
N HIS A 229 22.43 4.04 1.21
CA HIS A 229 21.70 5.31 1.44
C HIS A 229 20.71 5.25 2.61
N LYS A 230 21.04 4.50 3.67
CA LYS A 230 20.14 4.21 4.81
C LYS A 230 19.46 5.44 5.39
N LEU A 231 20.20 6.54 5.56
CA LEU A 231 19.67 7.77 6.14
C LEU A 231 18.65 8.43 5.21
N ASP A 232 18.95 8.57 3.93
CA ASP A 232 18.03 9.19 2.97
C ASP A 232 16.73 8.39 2.84
N VAL A 233 16.81 7.06 2.81
CA VAL A 233 15.66 6.16 2.75
C VAL A 233 14.80 6.28 4.02
N ILE A 234 15.42 6.24 5.21
CA ILE A 234 14.70 6.36 6.47
C ILE A 234 14.06 7.75 6.62
N LEU A 235 14.77 8.82 6.24
CA LEU A 235 14.26 10.18 6.27
C LEU A 235 13.05 10.34 5.35
N LEU A 236 13.12 9.81 4.12
CA LEU A 236 11.99 9.89 3.19
C LEU A 236 10.80 9.05 3.69
N LEU A 237 11.06 7.90 4.29
CA LEU A 237 10.01 7.06 4.87
C LEU A 237 9.30 7.79 6.03
N ILE A 238 10.06 8.37 6.97
CA ILE A 238 9.49 9.14 8.08
C ILE A 238 8.72 10.35 7.56
N PHE A 239 9.25 11.06 6.57
CA PHE A 239 8.61 12.22 5.98
C PHE A 239 7.28 11.87 5.30
N THR A 240 7.24 10.79 4.52
CA THR A 240 6.02 10.33 3.83
C THR A 240 4.96 9.84 4.81
N VAL A 241 5.35 9.12 5.87
CA VAL A 241 4.45 8.73 6.97
C VAL A 241 3.92 9.95 7.72
N ALA A 242 4.79 10.93 8.03
CA ALA A 242 4.38 12.14 8.73
C ALA A 242 3.33 12.93 7.93
N ILE A 243 3.52 13.10 6.63
CA ILE A 243 2.55 13.76 5.75
C ILE A 243 1.23 13.00 5.74
N ALA A 244 1.26 11.68 5.64
CA ALA A 244 0.05 10.86 5.65
C ALA A 244 -0.74 11.01 6.96
N ILE A 245 -0.06 11.04 8.11
CA ILE A 245 -0.68 11.22 9.43
C ILE A 245 -1.24 12.65 9.55
N VAL A 246 -0.45 13.68 9.27
CA VAL A 246 -0.86 15.08 9.40
C VAL A 246 -2.05 15.38 8.48
N SER A 247 -2.03 14.88 7.25
CA SER A 247 -3.14 15.03 6.31
C SER A 247 -4.44 14.43 6.85
N ASN A 248 -4.37 13.22 7.43
CA ASN A 248 -5.54 12.58 8.04
C ASN A 248 -6.01 13.32 9.31
N LEU A 249 -5.11 13.78 10.18
CA LEU A 249 -5.49 14.46 11.42
C LEU A 249 -6.15 15.83 11.16
N VAL A 250 -5.58 16.63 10.25
CA VAL A 250 -6.08 17.97 9.96
C VAL A 250 -7.40 17.92 9.18
N ILE A 251 -7.47 17.07 8.15
CA ILE A 251 -8.60 17.04 7.22
C ILE A 251 -9.68 16.08 7.70
N GLY A 252 -9.29 14.91 8.21
CA GLY A 252 -10.21 13.86 8.66
C GLY A 252 -11.05 14.27 9.87
N SER A 253 -10.56 15.22 10.68
CA SER A 253 -11.28 15.71 11.87
C SER A 253 -12.46 16.63 11.56
N VAL A 254 -12.65 17.05 10.30
CA VAL A 254 -13.80 17.88 9.92
C VAL A 254 -15.09 17.06 9.96
N PRO A 255 -16.11 17.45 10.75
CA PRO A 255 -17.35 16.69 10.87
C PRO A 255 -18.03 16.45 9.53
N LYS A 256 -18.54 15.21 9.32
CA LYS A 256 -19.31 14.73 8.16
C LYS A 256 -18.57 14.66 6.80
N VAL A 257 -17.67 15.59 6.50
CA VAL A 257 -16.99 15.69 5.20
C VAL A 257 -15.50 15.34 5.25
N GLY A 258 -14.87 15.40 6.43
CA GLY A 258 -13.43 15.24 6.59
C GLY A 258 -12.87 13.94 6.05
N GLY A 259 -13.55 12.81 6.32
CA GLY A 259 -13.12 11.50 5.84
C GLY A 259 -13.12 11.40 4.30
N PHE A 260 -14.15 11.96 3.64
CA PHE A 260 -14.22 11.97 2.18
C PHE A 260 -13.10 12.84 1.58
N ILE A 261 -12.92 14.07 2.08
CA ILE A 261 -11.89 14.98 1.59
C ILE A 261 -10.49 14.37 1.82
N SER A 262 -10.25 13.76 2.98
CA SER A 262 -8.98 13.11 3.30
C SER A 262 -8.66 11.98 2.32
N THR A 263 -9.67 11.20 1.91
CA THR A 263 -9.51 10.15 0.89
C THR A 263 -9.06 10.74 -0.45
N PHE A 264 -9.70 11.82 -0.92
CA PHE A 264 -9.30 12.49 -2.16
C PHE A 264 -7.89 13.09 -2.07
N VAL A 265 -7.54 13.73 -0.97
CA VAL A 265 -6.20 14.28 -0.74
C VAL A 265 -5.15 13.17 -0.74
N SER A 266 -5.45 12.02 -0.12
CA SER A 266 -4.55 10.86 -0.15
C SER A 266 -4.29 10.39 -1.58
N ILE A 267 -5.34 10.23 -2.38
CA ILE A 267 -5.27 9.70 -3.76
C ILE A 267 -4.63 10.71 -4.73
N ILE A 268 -4.95 12.00 -4.62
CA ILE A 268 -4.56 13.02 -5.62
C ILE A 268 -3.22 13.68 -5.28
N ILE A 269 -2.87 13.77 -4.00
CA ILE A 269 -1.72 14.53 -3.53
C ILE A 269 -0.70 13.60 -2.89
N VAL A 270 -1.07 12.88 -1.82
CA VAL A 270 -0.09 12.15 -0.99
C VAL A 270 0.55 10.99 -1.73
N GLN A 271 -0.25 10.11 -2.35
CA GLN A 271 0.26 8.93 -3.05
C GLN A 271 1.10 9.29 -4.30
N PRO A 272 0.67 10.25 -5.16
CA PRO A 272 1.48 10.73 -6.28
C PRO A 272 2.82 11.34 -5.85
N LEU A 273 2.80 12.25 -4.87
CA LEU A 273 4.02 12.88 -4.37
C LEU A 273 4.98 11.88 -3.76
N THR A 274 4.46 10.96 -2.94
CA THR A 274 5.27 9.89 -2.34
C THR A 274 5.97 9.08 -3.43
N THR A 275 5.23 8.66 -4.46
CA THR A 275 5.80 7.90 -5.57
C THR A 275 6.88 8.67 -6.31
N LEU A 276 6.65 9.96 -6.55
CA LEU A 276 7.59 10.82 -7.24
C LEU A 276 8.87 11.05 -6.42
N TRP A 277 8.76 11.29 -5.11
CA TRP A 277 9.93 11.44 -4.24
C TRP A 277 10.76 10.16 -4.17
N TRP A 278 10.13 8.98 -4.11
CA TRP A 278 10.86 7.71 -4.11
C TRP A 278 11.60 7.47 -5.43
N VAL A 279 10.95 7.74 -6.55
CA VAL A 279 11.57 7.62 -7.87
C VAL A 279 12.74 8.60 -8.02
N ARG A 280 12.52 9.87 -7.63
CA ARG A 280 13.54 10.91 -7.71
C ARG A 280 14.71 10.64 -6.78
N LEU A 281 14.46 10.21 -5.54
CA LEU A 281 15.50 9.84 -4.59
C LEU A 281 16.42 8.77 -5.21
N TYR A 282 15.83 7.73 -5.78
CA TYR A 282 16.62 6.69 -6.44
C TYR A 282 17.44 7.25 -7.60
N MET A 283 16.80 7.98 -8.52
CA MET A 283 17.44 8.51 -9.73
C MET A 283 18.56 9.51 -9.41
N ALA A 284 18.35 10.39 -8.42
CA ALA A 284 19.33 11.38 -7.99
C ALA A 284 20.56 10.76 -7.33
N LYS A 285 20.38 9.68 -6.55
CA LYS A 285 21.49 8.98 -5.88
C LYS A 285 22.24 8.00 -6.79
N THR A 286 21.67 7.66 -7.94
CA THR A 286 22.28 6.74 -8.93
C THR A 286 22.74 7.44 -10.21
N ASN A 287 22.78 8.79 -10.21
CA ASN A 287 23.18 9.63 -11.34
C ASN A 287 22.41 9.32 -12.64
N LYS A 288 21.12 8.99 -12.53
CA LYS A 288 20.23 8.85 -13.70
C LYS A 288 19.87 10.24 -14.24
N PRO A 289 19.48 10.37 -15.52
CA PRO A 289 19.07 11.66 -16.08
C PRO A 289 17.90 12.26 -15.30
N LEU A 290 18.07 13.50 -14.85
CA LEU A 290 17.05 14.29 -14.16
C LEU A 290 16.72 15.50 -15.03
N TYR A 291 15.43 15.75 -15.24
CA TYR A 291 14.99 16.98 -15.89
C TYR A 291 15.28 18.18 -14.98
N VAL A 292 15.93 19.20 -15.56
CA VAL A 292 16.18 20.49 -14.94
C VAL A 292 15.43 21.54 -15.74
N ASN A 293 14.54 22.28 -15.09
CA ASN A 293 13.89 23.41 -15.73
C ASN A 293 14.86 24.60 -15.72
N GLU A 294 15.47 24.90 -16.86
CA GLU A 294 16.45 25.99 -17.03
C GLU A 294 15.89 27.38 -16.65
N LEU A 295 14.56 27.56 -16.67
CA LEU A 295 13.93 28.83 -16.30
C LEU A 295 13.79 29.04 -14.79
N LEU A 296 13.93 27.97 -13.99
CA LEU A 296 13.87 27.99 -12.53
C LEU A 296 15.17 27.45 -11.90
N SER A 297 16.16 27.12 -12.71
CA SER A 297 17.41 26.51 -12.27
C SER A 297 18.25 27.50 -11.46
N HIS A 298 18.70 27.08 -10.28
CA HIS A 298 19.76 27.79 -9.55
C HIS A 298 21.09 27.61 -10.29
N PRO A 299 22.07 28.53 -10.15
CA PRO A 299 23.35 28.48 -10.87
C PRO A 299 24.06 27.12 -10.77
N ASP A 300 23.91 26.43 -9.64
CA ASP A 300 24.50 25.11 -9.38
C ASP A 300 23.90 23.98 -10.23
N ASP A 301 22.68 24.16 -10.75
CA ASP A 301 21.98 23.18 -11.58
C ASP A 301 22.52 23.09 -13.00
N LEU A 302 23.03 24.21 -13.52
CA LEU A 302 23.54 24.34 -14.88
C LEU A 302 24.97 23.79 -15.02
N SER A 303 25.67 23.55 -13.90
CA SER A 303 27.03 23.02 -13.88
C SER A 303 27.14 21.53 -14.24
N ASN A 304 26.02 20.80 -14.27
CA ASN A 304 25.99 19.36 -14.61
C ASN A 304 25.64 19.08 -16.09
N GLY A 305 25.56 20.12 -16.93
CA GLY A 305 25.09 20.05 -18.32
C GLY A 305 26.18 20.09 -19.40
N TRP A 306 27.45 19.82 -19.07
CA TRP A 306 28.56 19.72 -20.04
C TRP A 306 29.36 18.44 -19.82
#